data_AF-A0A840W294-F1
#
_entry.id   AF-A0A840W294-F1
#
_cell.length_a   1.000
_cell.length_b   1.000
_cell.length_c   1.000
_cell.angle_alpha   90.00
_cell.angle_beta   90.00
_cell.angle_gamma   90.00
#
_symmetry.space_group_name_H-M   'P 1'
#
loop_
_entity.id
_entity.type
_entity.pdbx_description
1 polymer ?
#
loop_
_entity_poly.entity_id
_entity_poly.type
_entity_poly.pdbx_seq_one_letter_code
_entity_poly.pdbx_strand_id
1 'polypeptide(L)'
;MRERSDEDWAGLLGGGLMALRDLVAERAAESPHVAAARLWGALECLRKAGGTGRSLTLDEVGGHGWVVLSSGDARIATWSTTLNGNPDPAMFAVLTGEER
;
A
#
# COMPACT_ATOMS: atom_id res chain seq x y z
N MET A 1 -1.14 -15.97 -7.34
CA MET A 1 -0.29 -14.94 -7.99
C MET A 1 1.15 -15.18 -7.52
N ARG A 2 2.14 -15.29 -8.42
CA ARG A 2 3.54 -15.50 -7.98
C ARG A 2 4.00 -14.29 -7.16
N GLU A 3 4.55 -14.52 -5.97
CA GLU A 3 5.14 -13.46 -5.17
C GLU A 3 6.32 -12.82 -5.91
N ARG A 4 6.34 -11.49 -5.95
CA ARG A 4 7.45 -10.71 -6.51
C ARG A 4 8.67 -10.79 -5.60
N SER A 5 9.87 -10.76 -6.19
CA SER A 5 11.11 -10.66 -5.43
C SER A 5 11.28 -9.27 -4.81
N ASP A 6 12.20 -9.12 -3.87
CA ASP A 6 12.55 -7.81 -3.30
C ASP A 6 13.09 -6.84 -4.37
N GLU A 7 13.81 -7.34 -5.37
CA GLU A 7 14.33 -6.54 -6.48
C GLU A 7 13.19 -6.03 -7.37
N ASP A 8 12.21 -6.89 -7.68
CA ASP A 8 11.01 -6.49 -8.42
C ASP A 8 10.24 -5.39 -7.66
N TRP A 9 10.11 -5.53 -6.34
CA TRP A 9 9.45 -4.53 -5.51
C TRP A 9 10.24 -3.23 -5.44
N ALA A 10 11.56 -3.29 -5.29
CA ALA A 10 12.41 -2.10 -5.32
C ALA A 10 12.30 -1.36 -6.66
N GLY A 11 12.17 -2.07 -7.77
CA GLY A 11 11.93 -1.49 -9.09
C GLY A 11 10.59 -0.76 -9.21
N LEU A 12 9.52 -1.30 -8.61
CA LEU A 12 8.18 -0.71 -8.63
C LEU A 12 8.03 0.46 -7.64
N LEU A 13 8.48 0.27 -6.40
CA LEU A 13 8.35 1.23 -5.31
C LEU A 13 9.40 2.34 -5.39
N GLY A 14 10.60 2.02 -5.88
CA GLY A 14 11.79 2.84 -5.73
C GLY A 14 12.43 2.64 -4.35
N GLY A 15 13.75 2.83 -4.27
CA GLY A 15 14.52 2.58 -3.04
C GLY A 15 14.05 3.36 -1.81
N GLY A 16 13.48 4.56 -1.99
CA GLY A 16 13.01 5.41 -0.90
C GLY A 16 11.82 4.84 -0.12
N LEU A 17 11.06 3.89 -0.69
CA LEU A 17 9.87 3.33 -0.05
C LEU A 17 10.12 1.94 0.57
N MET A 18 11.31 1.37 0.41
CA MET A 18 11.63 0.05 0.98
C MET A 18 11.62 0.07 2.51
N ALA A 19 12.15 1.14 3.12
CA ALA A 19 12.09 1.31 4.58
C ALA A 19 10.64 1.48 5.09
N LEU A 20 9.78 2.17 4.34
CA LEU A 20 8.37 2.29 4.69
C LEU A 20 7.65 0.93 4.56
N ARG A 21 7.99 0.12 3.55
CA ARG A 21 7.45 -1.24 3.41
C ARG A 21 7.76 -2.05 4.67
N ASP A 22 9.00 -2.02 5.12
CA ASP A 22 9.43 -2.79 6.31
C ASP A 22 8.72 -2.31 7.57
N LEU A 23 8.56 -0.98 7.73
CA LEU A 23 7.77 -0.41 8.81
C LEU A 23 6.31 -0.87 8.75
N VAL A 24 5.66 -0.84 7.59
CA VAL A 24 4.26 -1.29 7.45
C VAL A 24 4.13 -2.77 7.77
N ALA A 25 5.05 -3.61 7.27
CA ALA A 25 5.06 -5.04 7.54
C ALA A 25 5.16 -5.33 9.05
N GLU A 26 6.04 -4.63 9.76
CA GLU A 26 6.19 -4.75 11.20
C GLU A 26 4.92 -4.28 11.94
N ARG A 27 4.43 -3.07 11.63
CA ARG A 27 3.32 -2.44 12.36
C ARG A 27 1.98 -3.11 12.13
N ALA A 28 1.75 -3.64 10.93
CA ALA A 28 0.54 -4.38 10.57
C ALA A 28 0.65 -5.90 10.76
N ALA A 29 1.79 -6.39 11.27
CA ALA A 29 2.08 -7.81 11.48
C ALA A 29 1.79 -8.66 10.23
N GLU A 30 2.25 -8.19 9.07
CA GLU A 30 2.04 -8.82 7.76
C GLU A 30 3.35 -9.09 7.02
N SER A 31 3.30 -9.86 5.93
CA SER A 31 4.51 -10.14 5.17
C SER A 31 4.99 -8.88 4.41
N PRO A 32 6.31 -8.75 4.16
CA PRO A 32 6.84 -7.67 3.33
C PRO A 32 6.21 -7.59 1.95
N HIS A 33 5.77 -8.73 1.40
CA HIS A 33 5.06 -8.78 0.12
C HIS A 33 3.69 -8.09 0.20
N VAL A 34 2.91 -8.32 1.26
CA VAL A 34 1.60 -7.66 1.47
C VAL A 34 1.80 -6.16 1.67
N ALA A 35 2.78 -5.77 2.50
CA ALA A 35 3.11 -4.36 2.72
C ALA A 35 3.55 -3.67 1.42
N ALA A 36 4.37 -4.32 0.60
CA ALA A 36 4.79 -3.80 -0.70
C ALA A 36 3.60 -3.61 -1.66
N ALA A 37 2.66 -4.56 -1.69
CA ALA A 37 1.44 -4.46 -2.48
C ALA A 37 0.55 -3.29 -2.04
N ARG A 38 0.46 -2.98 -0.73
CA ARG A 38 -0.25 -1.80 -0.21
C ARG A 38 0.37 -0.51 -0.72
N LEU A 39 1.70 -0.37 -0.56
CA LEU A 39 2.41 0.82 -1.02
C LEU A 39 2.27 1.00 -2.53
N TRP A 40 2.40 -0.08 -3.29
CA TRP A 40 2.19 -0.04 -4.74
C TRP A 40 0.77 0.37 -5.12
N GLY A 41 -0.25 -0.19 -4.45
CA GLY A 41 -1.65 0.20 -4.64
C GLY A 41 -1.88 1.69 -4.37
N ALA A 42 -1.28 2.23 -3.30
CA ALA A 42 -1.38 3.65 -2.98
C ALA A 42 -0.69 4.56 -4.00
N LEU A 43 0.50 4.19 -4.48
CA LEU A 43 1.17 4.90 -5.57
C LEU A 43 0.31 4.90 -6.85
N GLU A 44 -0.31 3.77 -7.17
CA GLU A 44 -1.20 3.66 -8.33
C GLU A 44 -2.45 4.52 -8.19
N CYS A 45 -3.02 4.64 -6.99
CA CYS A 45 -4.09 5.58 -6.72
C CYS A 45 -3.65 7.03 -6.95
N LEU A 46 -2.51 7.45 -6.39
CA LEU A 46 -1.97 8.80 -6.56
C LEU A 46 -1.72 9.12 -8.03
N ARG A 47 -1.10 8.19 -8.77
CA ARG A 47 -0.83 8.33 -10.21
C ARG A 47 -2.12 8.52 -11.00
N LYS A 48 -3.17 7.75 -10.70
CA LYS A 48 -4.48 7.85 -11.37
C LYS A 48 -5.22 9.14 -11.03
N ALA A 49 -5.00 9.69 -9.84
CA ALA A 49 -5.53 10.99 -9.44
C ALA A 49 -4.75 12.19 -10.01
N GLY A 50 -3.75 11.95 -10.86
CA GLY A 50 -2.91 12.99 -11.45
C GLY A 50 -1.82 13.53 -10.53
N GLY A 51 -1.62 12.93 -9.36
CA GLY A 51 -0.52 13.26 -8.47
C GLY A 51 0.83 12.81 -9.04
N THR A 52 1.86 13.65 -8.89
CA THR A 52 3.24 13.35 -9.28
C THR A 52 4.12 12.93 -8.11
N GLY A 53 3.61 13.08 -6.88
CA GLY A 53 4.29 12.70 -5.66
C GLY A 53 4.37 11.18 -5.49
N ARG A 54 5.55 10.70 -5.08
CA ARG A 54 5.80 9.31 -4.65
C ARG A 54 6.05 9.17 -3.15
N SER A 55 5.92 10.26 -2.42
CA SER A 55 6.08 10.26 -0.97
C SER A 55 4.85 9.61 -0.34
N LEU A 56 5.07 8.64 0.53
CA LEU A 56 4.04 8.01 1.34
C LEU A 56 4.52 8.01 2.78
N THR A 57 3.58 8.16 3.70
CA THR A 57 3.79 7.99 5.14
C THR A 57 2.73 7.05 5.69
N LEU A 58 3.09 6.25 6.70
CA LEU A 58 2.13 5.46 7.46
C LEU A 58 1.35 6.38 8.40
N ASP A 59 0.05 6.48 8.21
CA ASP A 59 -0.85 7.30 9.04
C ASP A 59 -1.44 6.46 10.18
N GLU A 60 -2.04 5.31 9.84
CA GLU A 60 -2.72 4.44 10.81
C GLU A 60 -2.61 2.96 10.42
N VAL A 61 -2.48 2.09 11.42
CA VAL A 61 -2.77 0.65 11.28
C VAL A 61 -4.07 0.37 12.02
N GLY A 62 -5.13 0.08 11.27
CA GLY A 62 -6.47 -0.15 11.79
C GLY A 62 -6.74 -1.63 12.07
N GLY A 63 -7.92 -1.90 12.63
CA GLY A 63 -8.41 -3.27 12.80
C GLY A 63 -8.71 -3.96 11.47
N HIS A 64 -8.83 -5.29 11.49
CA HIS A 64 -9.35 -6.09 10.37
C HIS A 64 -8.58 -5.94 9.04
N GLY A 65 -7.27 -5.66 9.10
CA GLY A 65 -6.39 -5.62 7.94
C GLY A 65 -6.32 -4.26 7.23
N TRP A 66 -6.87 -3.20 7.81
CA TRP A 66 -6.78 -1.84 7.29
C TRP A 66 -5.44 -1.18 7.61
N VAL A 67 -4.85 -0.50 6.62
CA VAL A 67 -3.69 0.38 6.79
C VAL A 67 -3.94 1.65 5.99
N VAL A 68 -3.81 2.81 6.64
CA VAL A 68 -3.97 4.12 6.00
C VAL A 68 -2.60 4.73 5.74
N LEU A 69 -2.41 5.16 4.49
CA LEU A 69 -1.23 5.87 4.02
C LEU A 69 -1.60 7.30 3.64
N SER A 70 -0.70 8.24 3.87
CA SER A 70 -0.90 9.65 3.52
C SER A 70 0.17 10.16 2.55
N SER A 71 -0.21 11.14 1.73
CA SER A 71 0.68 11.87 0.82
C SER A 71 0.19 13.30 0.65
N GLY A 72 0.76 14.23 1.44
CA GLY A 72 0.18 15.56 1.59
C GLY A 72 -1.26 15.45 2.11
N ASP A 73 -2.20 16.09 1.42
CA ASP A 73 -3.63 16.09 1.79
C ASP A 73 -4.37 14.82 1.32
N ALA A 74 -3.71 13.94 0.55
CA ALA A 74 -4.30 12.69 0.10
C ALA A 74 -4.22 11.61 1.19
N ARG A 75 -5.35 10.92 1.43
CA ARG A 75 -5.41 9.69 2.24
C ARG A 75 -5.77 8.48 1.40
N ILE A 76 -5.03 7.40 1.59
CA ILE A 76 -5.25 6.13 0.92
C ILE A 76 -5.47 5.04 1.97
N ALA A 77 -6.69 4.54 2.07
CA ALA A 77 -7.00 3.37 2.87
C ALA A 77 -6.69 2.10 2.06
N THR A 78 -5.90 1.19 2.62
CA THR A 78 -5.57 -0.10 2.00
C THR A 78 -6.09 -1.25 2.84
N TRP A 79 -6.55 -2.30 2.17
CA TRP A 79 -7.12 -3.48 2.83
C TRP A 79 -6.68 -4.75 2.12
N SER A 80 -6.15 -5.69 2.91
CA SER A 80 -5.81 -7.03 2.47
C SER A 80 -6.93 -7.98 2.86
N THR A 81 -7.43 -8.76 1.91
CA THR A 81 -8.48 -9.76 2.14
C THR A 81 -8.34 -10.92 1.16
N THR A 82 -9.19 -11.93 1.27
CA THR A 82 -9.36 -12.99 0.26
C THR A 82 -10.70 -12.82 -0.44
N LEU A 83 -10.77 -13.17 -1.72
CA LEU A 83 -12.02 -13.15 -2.47
C LEU A 83 -12.69 -14.52 -2.44
N ASN A 84 -14.02 -14.55 -2.52
CA ASN A 84 -14.76 -15.81 -2.55
C ASN A 84 -14.27 -16.70 -3.69
N GLY A 85 -13.88 -17.94 -3.36
CA GLY A 85 -13.35 -18.89 -4.32
C GLY A 85 -11.87 -18.70 -4.69
N ASN A 86 -11.16 -17.75 -4.08
CA ASN A 86 -9.73 -17.55 -4.26
C ASN A 86 -9.00 -17.37 -2.91
N PRO A 87 -8.14 -18.33 -2.50
CA PRO A 87 -7.40 -18.22 -1.25
C PRO A 87 -6.24 -17.22 -1.30
N ASP A 88 -5.84 -16.77 -2.50
CA ASP A 88 -4.77 -15.79 -2.63
C ASP A 88 -5.22 -14.41 -2.11
N PRO A 89 -4.35 -13.68 -1.38
CA PRO A 89 -4.65 -12.33 -0.95
C PRO A 89 -4.93 -11.37 -2.12
N ALA A 90 -6.04 -10.63 -2.01
CA ALA A 90 -6.40 -9.49 -2.83
C ALA A 90 -6.12 -8.19 -2.05
N MET A 91 -5.60 -7.20 -2.75
CA MET A 91 -5.28 -5.88 -2.19
C MET A 91 -6.20 -4.82 -2.75
N PHE A 92 -6.91 -4.13 -1.87
CA PHE A 92 -7.71 -2.96 -2.20
C PHE A 92 -6.97 -1.70 -1.74
N ALA A 93 -6.96 -0.68 -2.59
CA ALA A 93 -6.47 0.66 -2.25
C ALA A 93 -7.54 1.66 -2.67
N VAL A 94 -7.99 2.48 -1.72
CA VAL A 94 -9.05 3.47 -1.89
C VAL A 94 -8.47 4.83 -1.54
N LEU A 95 -8.29 5.67 -2.55
CA LEU A 95 -7.94 7.07 -2.36
C LEU A 95 -9.20 7.86 -2.07
N THR A 96 -9.19 8.58 -0.96
CA THR A 96 -10.19 9.59 -0.62
C THR A 96 -9.54 10.96 -0.80
N GLY A 97 -10.12 11.82 -1.64
CA GLY A 97 -9.77 13.24 -1.64
C GLY A 97 -10.38 13.94 -0.42
N GLU A 98 -9.88 15.12 -0.08
CA GLU A 98 -10.72 16.07 0.66
C GLU A 98 -11.85 16.53 -0.28
N GLU A 99 -13.11 16.35 0.14
CA GLU A 99 -14.20 17.16 -0.42
C GLU A 99 -13.85 18.62 -0.12
N ARG A 100 -13.51 19.37 -1.17
CA ARG A 100 -13.24 20.80 -1.08
C ARG A 100 -14.53 21.59 -0.93
#